data_AF-A0AAJ2PNP3-F1
#
_entry.id   AF-A0AAJ2PNP3-F1
#
_cell.length_a   1.000
_cell.length_b   1.000
_cell.length_c   1.000
_cell.angle_alpha   90.00
_cell.angle_beta   90.00
_cell.angle_gamma   90.00
#
_symmetry.space_group_name_H-M   'P 1'
#
loop_
_entity.id
_entity.type
_entity.pdbx_description
1 polymer ?
#
loop_
_entity_poly.entity_id
_entity_poly.type
_entity_poly.pdbx_seq_one_letter_code
_entity_poly.pdbx_strand_id
1 'polypeptide(L)'
;MSADTGASAGQAPVAGAPVDAPADSGQAQGHVAEDEEDDEDGLKPGDEEDEPEGHVFPALEILKDSVGRSKMHPIPVIRTEARDSTPWTLISEHMDGEPRWVHPDVTATRVPHIRANGKRVRRDQLDVPDSFGEGMLCLIDRNGSFPSACSAVPLAPNKLLHTGPLDAYDKAGAGIYLIDIPEWPRTDMPHPLGRIIDRPDENGRVWVTTPHIKQLDKLVRDNHLAAMPAIHDSWTGKYNESLFKPFYEATRKARTQLVQVGGDPYKAYKTRLSIALRLLWPKRPAQRSPFWRPDWRMSMVAEASVRHWSVAFRAVEEGHQLLALRNVDAAVFWAPDGTAPATYRIGTGFGEVKAKFVQPGEMIPEGDD
;
A
#
# COMPACT_ATOMS: atom_id res chain seq x y z
N MET A 1 12.11 -44.73 72.90
CA MET A 1 12.56 -43.62 72.05
C MET A 1 11.89 -43.79 70.69
N SER A 2 11.04 -42.82 70.36
CA SER A 2 10.35 -42.56 69.08
C SER A 2 9.44 -43.65 68.48
N ALA A 3 8.24 -43.71 69.07
CA ALA A 3 6.90 -43.67 68.43
C ALA A 3 6.88 -43.07 66.99
N ASP A 4 5.96 -43.40 66.08
CA ASP A 4 4.76 -44.25 66.11
C ASP A 4 4.30 -44.54 64.66
N THR A 5 3.53 -45.61 64.50
CA THR A 5 2.41 -45.89 63.56
C THR A 5 2.32 -45.19 62.18
N GLY A 6 1.91 -45.83 61.08
CA GLY A 6 1.22 -47.11 60.90
C GLY A 6 0.29 -47.05 59.68
N ALA A 7 0.07 -48.24 59.09
CA ALA A 7 -1.03 -48.68 58.21
C ALA A 7 -1.35 -47.85 56.94
N SER A 8 -1.02 -48.35 55.74
CA SER A 8 -1.71 -49.42 54.99
C SER A 8 -2.97 -48.94 54.26
N ALA A 9 -2.95 -49.23 52.96
CA ALA A 9 -3.88 -48.82 51.93
C ALA A 9 -5.14 -49.68 51.88
N GLY A 10 -6.27 -49.06 51.52
CA GLY A 10 -7.48 -49.78 51.12
C GLY A 10 -8.71 -48.89 50.90
N GLN A 11 -9.00 -48.63 49.61
CA GLN A 11 -10.31 -48.29 49.00
C GLN A 11 -10.93 -46.87 49.12
N ALA A 12 -11.48 -46.45 47.96
CA ALA A 12 -11.98 -45.13 47.54
C ALA A 12 -13.34 -44.73 48.16
N PRO A 13 -13.75 -43.44 48.11
CA PRO A 13 -14.59 -42.96 46.98
C PRO A 13 -14.48 -41.47 46.59
N VAL A 14 -15.16 -41.17 45.48
CA VAL A 14 -15.48 -39.90 44.80
C VAL A 14 -15.93 -38.74 45.71
N ALA A 15 -15.42 -37.52 45.47
CA ALA A 15 -16.20 -36.27 45.42
C ALA A 15 -15.31 -35.04 45.10
N GLY A 16 -15.82 -34.13 44.25
CA GLY A 16 -15.42 -32.72 44.24
C GLY A 16 -14.66 -32.23 43.02
N ALA A 17 -15.37 -32.03 41.91
CA ALA A 17 -14.89 -31.20 40.80
C ALA A 17 -14.82 -29.71 41.23
N PRO A 18 -13.72 -28.99 40.95
CA PRO A 18 -13.78 -27.55 40.80
C PRO A 18 -14.06 -27.20 39.34
N VAL A 19 -15.03 -26.33 39.19
CA VAL A 19 -15.56 -25.79 37.95
C VAL A 19 -14.63 -24.67 37.52
N ASP A 20 -13.74 -24.92 36.55
CA ASP A 20 -13.06 -23.83 35.86
C ASP A 20 -13.94 -23.36 34.71
N ALA A 21 -14.54 -22.20 34.95
CA ALA A 21 -15.31 -21.44 33.97
C ALA A 21 -14.38 -21.01 32.82
N PRO A 22 -14.71 -21.31 31.55
CA PRO A 22 -14.11 -20.60 30.44
C PRO A 22 -14.66 -19.17 30.45
N ALA A 23 -13.77 -18.19 30.53
CA ALA A 23 -14.09 -16.80 30.29
C ALA A 23 -14.60 -16.68 28.85
N ASP A 24 -15.91 -16.56 28.73
CA ASP A 24 -16.66 -16.21 27.53
C ASP A 24 -16.31 -14.77 27.14
N SER A 25 -15.18 -14.59 26.45
CA SER A 25 -14.95 -13.41 25.62
C SER A 25 -15.66 -13.63 24.28
N GLY A 26 -16.98 -13.58 24.32
CA GLY A 26 -17.87 -13.55 23.16
C GLY A 26 -17.63 -12.30 22.33
N GLN A 27 -16.52 -12.24 21.59
CA GLN A 27 -16.43 -11.43 20.38
C GLN A 27 -17.30 -12.14 19.35
N ALA A 28 -18.57 -11.72 19.30
CA ALA A 28 -19.47 -12.07 18.22
C ALA A 28 -18.77 -11.76 16.90
N GLN A 29 -18.42 -12.83 16.18
CA GLN A 29 -18.00 -12.80 14.79
C GLN A 29 -19.19 -12.29 13.98
N GLY A 30 -19.34 -10.96 13.95
CA GLY A 30 -20.11 -10.29 12.94
C GLY A 30 -19.39 -10.54 11.63
N HIS A 31 -19.97 -11.39 10.79
CA HIS A 31 -19.62 -11.54 9.39
C HIS A 31 -19.75 -10.15 8.75
N VAL A 32 -18.65 -9.39 8.71
CA VAL A 32 -18.64 -8.02 8.21
C VAL A 32 -18.65 -8.12 6.70
N ALA A 33 -19.78 -7.79 6.10
CA ALA A 33 -19.87 -7.58 4.67
C ALA A 33 -18.81 -6.53 4.29
N GLU A 34 -17.90 -6.95 3.42
CA GLU A 34 -16.89 -6.09 2.80
C GLU A 34 -17.60 -4.85 2.24
N ASP A 35 -17.06 -3.67 2.54
CA ASP A 35 -17.57 -2.40 2.06
C ASP A 35 -17.74 -2.51 0.54
N GLU A 36 -18.96 -2.25 0.04
CA GLU A 36 -19.25 -2.12 -1.39
C GLU A 36 -18.35 -1.01 -1.97
N GLU A 37 -17.18 -1.39 -2.49
CA GLU A 37 -16.38 -0.57 -3.40
C GLU A 37 -17.33 -0.10 -4.51
N ASP A 38 -17.33 1.20 -4.84
CA ASP A 38 -18.13 1.74 -5.94
C ASP A 38 -17.90 0.90 -7.22
N ASP A 39 -18.88 0.05 -7.54
CA ASP A 39 -18.87 -0.86 -8.70
C ASP A 39 -18.98 -0.14 -10.06
N GLU A 40 -19.18 1.18 -10.03
CA GLU A 40 -19.08 2.04 -11.22
C GLU A 40 -17.60 2.28 -11.56
N ASP A 41 -17.01 1.28 -12.20
CA ASP A 41 -15.63 1.21 -12.73
C ASP A 41 -15.22 2.43 -13.59
N GLY A 42 -16.18 3.26 -14.00
CA GLY A 42 -15.98 4.45 -14.84
C GLY A 42 -15.46 4.15 -16.25
N LEU A 43 -15.05 2.90 -16.49
CA LEU A 43 -14.70 2.30 -17.77
C LEU A 43 -15.97 2.04 -18.57
N LYS A 44 -16.03 2.65 -19.75
CA LYS A 44 -17.05 2.40 -20.76
C LYS A 44 -16.49 1.47 -21.83
N PRO A 45 -17.33 0.64 -22.48
CA PRO A 45 -16.88 -0.17 -23.61
C PRO A 45 -16.14 0.68 -24.65
N GLY A 46 -14.90 0.29 -24.98
CA GLY A 46 -14.06 0.98 -25.94
C GLY A 46 -12.91 1.76 -25.30
N ASP A 47 -13.02 2.13 -24.02
CA ASP A 47 -11.95 2.79 -23.25
C ASP A 47 -10.67 1.94 -23.18
N GLU A 48 -10.78 0.64 -23.41
CA GLU A 48 -9.67 -0.31 -23.37
C GLU A 48 -8.93 -0.41 -24.72
N GLU A 49 -9.60 -0.10 -25.83
CA GLU A 49 -9.04 -0.22 -27.17
C GLU A 49 -8.50 1.11 -27.66
N ASP A 50 -9.28 2.19 -27.59
CA ASP A 50 -8.89 3.52 -28.04
C ASP A 50 -9.32 4.58 -27.03
N GLU A 51 -8.64 5.73 -27.03
CA GLU A 51 -9.12 6.87 -26.26
C GLU A 51 -10.40 7.42 -26.92
N PRO A 52 -11.51 7.60 -26.18
CA PRO A 52 -12.71 8.16 -26.79
C PRO A 52 -12.47 9.57 -27.33
N GLU A 53 -13.07 9.88 -28.47
CA GLU A 53 -12.92 11.19 -29.11
C GLU A 53 -13.40 12.34 -28.19
N GLY A 54 -12.65 13.44 -28.15
CA GLY A 54 -13.03 14.66 -27.44
C GLY A 54 -12.63 14.74 -25.96
N HIS A 55 -11.87 13.77 -25.44
CA HIS A 55 -11.36 13.85 -24.07
C HIS A 55 -10.26 14.91 -23.87
N VAL A 56 -10.25 15.49 -22.66
CA VAL A 56 -9.32 16.56 -22.24
C VAL A 56 -7.86 16.08 -22.16
N PHE A 57 -7.62 14.78 -21.98
CA PHE A 57 -6.27 14.21 -21.87
C PHE A 57 -6.24 12.72 -22.29
N PRO A 58 -5.47 12.34 -23.33
CA PRO A 58 -5.44 10.98 -23.87
C PRO A 58 -4.45 10.09 -23.09
N ALA A 59 -4.79 9.72 -21.85
CA ALA A 59 -3.89 9.01 -20.95
C ALA A 59 -3.43 7.65 -21.48
N LEU A 60 -4.35 6.85 -22.00
CA LEU A 60 -4.06 5.50 -22.48
C LEU A 60 -3.17 5.53 -23.74
N GLU A 61 -3.44 6.43 -24.67
CA GLU A 61 -2.62 6.61 -25.88
C GLU A 61 -1.17 6.98 -25.51
N ILE A 62 -1.00 7.93 -24.59
CA ILE A 62 0.32 8.34 -24.10
C ILE A 62 1.04 7.17 -23.41
N LEU A 63 0.32 6.36 -22.63
CA LEU A 63 0.91 5.19 -21.97
C LEU A 63 1.34 4.13 -23.00
N LYS A 64 0.52 3.87 -24.02
CA LYS A 64 0.85 2.97 -25.14
C LYS A 64 2.08 3.46 -25.90
N ASP A 65 2.15 4.75 -26.24
CA ASP A 65 3.32 5.36 -26.89
C ASP A 65 4.58 5.21 -26.02
N SER A 66 4.47 5.53 -24.72
CA SER A 66 5.56 5.40 -23.75
C SER A 66 6.16 3.99 -23.72
N VAL A 67 5.30 2.98 -23.75
CA VAL A 67 5.72 1.57 -23.81
C VAL A 67 6.26 1.22 -25.20
N GLY A 68 5.54 1.57 -26.27
CA GLY A 68 5.88 1.21 -27.65
C GLY A 68 7.21 1.78 -28.14
N ARG A 69 7.58 2.99 -27.69
CA ARG A 69 8.85 3.64 -28.06
C ARG A 69 10.07 3.15 -27.28
N SER A 70 9.86 2.29 -26.28
CA SER A 70 10.95 1.79 -25.43
C SER A 70 11.88 0.86 -26.21
N LYS A 71 13.17 1.19 -26.23
CA LYS A 71 14.25 0.37 -26.83
C LYS A 71 14.53 -0.94 -26.07
N MET A 72 13.83 -1.17 -24.95
CA MET A 72 14.00 -2.38 -24.14
C MET A 72 13.22 -3.57 -24.70
N HIS A 73 12.39 -3.37 -25.73
CA HIS A 73 11.47 -4.37 -26.28
C HIS A 73 10.48 -4.90 -25.22
N PRO A 74 9.66 -4.01 -24.64
CA PRO A 74 8.71 -4.40 -23.63
C PRO A 74 7.70 -5.43 -24.16
N ILE A 75 7.25 -6.31 -23.28
CA ILE A 75 6.15 -7.25 -23.55
C ILE A 75 4.91 -6.69 -22.83
N PRO A 76 4.05 -5.91 -23.50
CA PRO A 76 2.92 -5.26 -22.82
C PRO A 76 1.84 -6.26 -22.38
N VAL A 77 1.71 -7.41 -23.05
CA VAL A 77 0.67 -8.40 -22.76
C VAL A 77 1.30 -9.77 -22.59
N ILE A 78 1.19 -10.36 -21.41
CA ILE A 78 1.49 -11.78 -21.22
C ILE A 78 0.36 -12.61 -21.84
N ARG A 79 0.76 -13.60 -22.64
CA ARG A 79 -0.17 -14.47 -23.35
C ARG A 79 -0.99 -15.30 -22.38
N THR A 80 -2.24 -15.57 -22.73
CA THR A 80 -3.21 -16.26 -21.86
C THR A 80 -2.69 -17.58 -21.34
N GLU A 81 -2.02 -18.38 -22.18
CA GLU A 81 -1.46 -19.68 -21.81
C GLU A 81 -0.37 -19.62 -20.74
N ALA A 82 0.24 -18.45 -20.51
CA ALA A 82 1.25 -18.27 -19.48
C ALA A 82 0.66 -17.75 -18.17
N ARG A 83 -0.54 -17.18 -18.16
CA ARG A 83 -1.08 -16.44 -16.99
C ARG A 83 -1.33 -17.34 -15.77
N ASP A 84 -1.62 -18.62 -16.01
CA ASP A 84 -1.85 -19.63 -14.96
C ASP A 84 -0.55 -20.33 -14.51
N SER A 85 0.60 -19.74 -14.83
CA SER A 85 1.93 -20.26 -14.47
C SER A 85 2.78 -19.22 -13.75
N THR A 86 3.81 -19.67 -13.03
CA THR A 86 4.75 -18.77 -12.37
C THR A 86 5.53 -17.93 -13.39
N PRO A 87 5.83 -16.66 -13.09
CA PRO A 87 5.60 -15.99 -11.81
C PRO A 87 4.22 -15.35 -11.66
N TRP A 88 3.37 -15.42 -12.67
CA TRP A 88 2.15 -14.61 -12.72
C TRP A 88 1.13 -14.98 -11.64
N THR A 89 1.11 -16.26 -11.23
CA THR A 89 0.32 -16.75 -10.10
C THR A 89 0.88 -16.34 -8.73
N LEU A 90 2.13 -15.89 -8.65
CA LEU A 90 2.75 -15.41 -7.40
C LEU A 90 2.44 -13.94 -7.14
N ILE A 91 2.05 -13.19 -8.18
CA ILE A 91 1.75 -11.77 -8.06
C ILE A 91 0.30 -11.60 -7.61
N SER A 92 0.10 -10.88 -6.51
CA SER A 92 -1.22 -10.59 -5.95
C SER A 92 -1.37 -9.09 -5.69
N GLU A 93 -2.62 -8.62 -5.59
CA GLU A 93 -2.91 -7.23 -5.19
C GLU A 93 -2.38 -6.90 -3.79
N HIS A 94 -2.14 -7.91 -2.96
CA HIS A 94 -1.60 -7.77 -1.62
C HIS A 94 -0.10 -7.44 -1.57
N MET A 95 0.58 -7.39 -2.72
CA MET A 95 1.95 -6.90 -2.84
C MET A 95 2.04 -5.36 -2.96
N ASP A 96 0.95 -4.65 -2.60
CA ASP A 96 0.86 -3.18 -2.63
C ASP A 96 1.72 -2.51 -1.55
N GLY A 97 2.00 -3.22 -0.46
CA GLY A 97 2.74 -2.70 0.68
C GLY A 97 1.99 -1.62 1.43
N GLU A 98 0.65 -1.56 1.33
CA GLU A 98 -0.14 -0.54 2.02
C GLU A 98 0.07 -0.65 3.55
N PRO A 99 0.48 0.44 4.23
CA PRO A 99 0.71 0.39 5.67
C PRO A 99 -0.56 0.15 6.51
N ARG A 100 -1.66 0.88 6.24
CA ARG A 100 -2.92 0.88 7.02
C ARG A 100 -2.69 0.77 8.54
N TRP A 101 -1.78 1.57 9.04
CA TRP A 101 -1.28 1.51 10.40
C TRP A 101 -1.79 2.67 11.24
N VAL A 102 -2.07 2.40 12.51
CA VAL A 102 -2.41 3.38 13.55
C VAL A 102 -1.37 3.24 14.66
N HIS A 103 -0.96 4.37 15.24
CA HIS A 103 -0.07 4.38 16.39
C HIS A 103 -0.66 3.54 17.54
N PRO A 104 0.14 2.70 18.24
CA PRO A 104 -0.38 1.78 19.26
C PRO A 104 -1.20 2.45 20.37
N ASP A 105 -0.85 3.68 20.73
CA ASP A 105 -1.55 4.45 21.77
C ASP A 105 -2.78 5.21 21.26
N VAL A 106 -3.06 5.19 19.95
CA VAL A 106 -4.19 5.92 19.35
C VAL A 106 -5.32 4.95 19.04
N THR A 107 -6.54 5.34 19.40
CA THR A 107 -7.73 4.53 19.07
C THR A 107 -8.35 5.01 17.78
N ALA A 108 -8.47 4.12 16.78
CA ALA A 108 -9.19 4.39 15.54
C ALA A 108 -10.58 3.73 15.56
N THR A 109 -11.63 4.51 15.32
CA THR A 109 -13.00 4.02 15.22
C THR A 109 -13.62 4.35 13.87
N ARG A 110 -14.44 3.44 13.33
CA ARG A 110 -15.18 3.63 12.07
C ARG A 110 -16.58 4.15 12.39
N VAL A 111 -16.81 5.44 12.20
CA VAL A 111 -18.09 6.09 12.47
C VAL A 111 -18.97 6.23 11.22
N PRO A 112 -20.29 5.98 11.30
CA PRO A 112 -21.19 6.22 10.18
C PRO A 112 -21.27 7.71 9.84
N HIS A 113 -21.22 8.03 8.55
CA HIS A 113 -21.37 9.36 7.99
C HIS A 113 -22.32 9.32 6.80
N ILE A 114 -23.23 10.28 6.69
CA ILE A 114 -24.13 10.40 5.54
C ILE A 114 -23.59 11.51 4.65
N ARG A 115 -23.15 11.15 3.44
CA ARG A 115 -22.67 12.11 2.45
C ARG A 115 -23.81 13.06 2.03
N ALA A 116 -23.46 14.20 1.45
CA ALA A 116 -24.42 15.16 0.90
C ALA A 116 -25.37 14.56 -0.15
N ASN A 117 -24.96 13.49 -0.83
CA ASN A 117 -25.79 12.74 -1.78
C ASN A 117 -26.67 11.66 -1.13
N GLY A 118 -26.74 11.59 0.21
CA GLY A 118 -27.51 10.61 0.95
C GLY A 118 -26.86 9.23 1.12
N LYS A 119 -25.70 8.97 0.48
CA LYS A 119 -24.98 7.69 0.61
C LYS A 119 -24.35 7.59 2.01
N ARG A 120 -24.67 6.52 2.73
CA ARG A 120 -24.04 6.21 4.03
C ARG A 120 -22.66 5.61 3.77
N VAL A 121 -21.64 6.18 4.40
CA VAL A 121 -20.26 5.69 4.39
C VAL A 121 -19.75 5.58 5.82
N ARG A 122 -18.64 4.86 6.02
CA ARG A 122 -17.91 4.85 7.30
C ARG A 122 -16.66 5.70 7.15
N ARG A 123 -16.34 6.48 8.18
CA ARG A 123 -15.13 7.33 8.24
C ARG A 123 -14.32 7.01 9.48
N ASP A 124 -13.02 7.21 9.39
CA ASP A 124 -12.13 7.09 10.54
C ASP A 124 -12.31 8.31 11.47
N GLN A 125 -12.35 8.02 12.76
CA GLN A 125 -12.19 9.00 13.84
C GLN A 125 -11.03 8.51 14.70
N LEU A 126 -10.05 9.38 14.91
CA LEU A 126 -8.89 9.09 15.75
C LEU A 126 -9.08 9.79 17.10
N ASP A 127 -9.08 8.98 18.15
CA ASP A 127 -9.05 9.44 19.53
C ASP A 127 -7.59 9.38 20.02
N VAL A 128 -7.05 10.55 20.35
CA VAL A 128 -5.65 10.74 20.73
C VAL A 128 -5.59 11.01 22.23
N PRO A 129 -4.87 10.19 23.02
CA PRO A 129 -4.81 10.38 24.46
C PRO A 129 -4.17 11.70 24.87
N ASP A 130 -4.54 12.19 26.05
CA ASP A 130 -3.98 13.40 26.67
C ASP A 130 -2.44 13.37 26.82
N SER A 131 -1.81 12.18 26.79
CA SER A 131 -0.36 12.02 26.84
C SER A 131 0.39 12.67 25.66
N PHE A 132 -0.30 12.96 24.56
CA PHE A 132 0.25 13.70 23.42
C PHE A 132 0.28 15.23 23.65
N GLY A 133 -0.33 15.71 24.74
CA GLY A 133 -0.40 17.12 25.10
C GLY A 133 -1.47 17.90 24.33
N GLU A 134 -1.35 19.23 24.31
CA GLU A 134 -2.21 20.09 23.50
C GLU A 134 -1.74 20.10 22.04
N GLY A 135 -2.70 20.02 21.11
CA GLY A 135 -2.40 20.00 19.67
C GLY A 135 -3.58 19.60 18.82
N MET A 136 -3.31 19.38 17.54
CA MET A 136 -4.33 19.01 16.56
C MET A 136 -3.81 17.96 15.58
N LEU A 137 -4.73 17.34 14.84
CA LEU A 137 -4.41 16.39 13.78
C LEU A 137 -4.01 17.15 12.52
N CYS A 138 -2.84 16.83 11.97
CA CYS A 138 -2.41 17.25 10.64
C CYS A 138 -2.65 16.10 9.65
N LEU A 139 -3.68 16.25 8.83
CA LEU A 139 -4.05 15.30 7.78
C LEU A 139 -3.31 15.65 6.50
N ILE A 140 -2.53 14.70 6.00
CA ILE A 140 -1.73 14.83 4.79
C ILE A 140 -2.36 13.96 3.69
N ASP A 141 -2.68 14.58 2.56
CA ASP A 141 -3.16 13.89 1.35
C ASP A 141 -2.23 14.17 0.16
N ARG A 142 -1.55 13.14 -0.32
CA ARG A 142 -0.56 13.24 -1.39
C ARG A 142 -1.20 13.27 -2.78
N ASN A 143 -0.83 14.28 -3.55
CA ASN A 143 -1.35 14.48 -4.89
C ASN A 143 -0.80 13.46 -5.89
N GLY A 144 -1.68 12.58 -6.37
CA GLY A 144 -1.42 11.71 -7.52
C GLY A 144 -0.26 10.75 -7.29
N SER A 145 -0.34 9.95 -6.23
CA SER A 145 0.71 9.00 -5.85
C SER A 145 1.07 8.00 -6.96
N PHE A 146 0.10 7.38 -7.64
CA PHE A 146 0.42 6.45 -8.74
C PHE A 146 1.05 7.14 -9.96
N PRO A 147 0.51 8.23 -10.53
CA PRO A 147 1.22 8.98 -11.57
C PRO A 147 2.61 9.46 -11.12
N SER A 148 2.77 9.89 -9.86
CA SER A 148 4.08 10.28 -9.32
C SER A 148 5.07 9.10 -9.34
N ALA A 149 4.64 7.90 -8.96
CA ALA A 149 5.48 6.69 -9.01
C ALA A 149 6.00 6.38 -10.42
N CYS A 150 5.19 6.62 -11.47
CA CYS A 150 5.59 6.45 -12.87
C CYS A 150 6.84 7.25 -13.28
N SER A 151 7.27 8.24 -12.49
CA SER A 151 8.49 9.01 -12.77
C SER A 151 9.77 8.18 -12.75
N ALA A 152 9.81 7.11 -11.94
CA ALA A 152 10.99 6.26 -11.74
C ALA A 152 10.65 4.90 -11.11
N VAL A 153 9.49 4.33 -11.41
CA VAL A 153 9.13 3.00 -10.90
C VAL A 153 10.09 1.94 -11.46
N PRO A 154 10.72 1.11 -10.62
CA PRO A 154 11.63 0.06 -11.07
C PRO A 154 10.85 -1.11 -11.67
N LEU A 155 11.02 -1.34 -12.97
CA LEU A 155 10.29 -2.36 -13.73
C LEU A 155 11.24 -3.25 -14.54
N ALA A 156 10.77 -4.46 -14.85
CA ALA A 156 11.31 -5.26 -15.93
C ALA A 156 10.41 -5.11 -17.16
N PRO A 157 10.84 -4.41 -18.23
CA PRO A 157 9.99 -4.26 -19.41
C PRO A 157 9.69 -5.60 -20.10
N ASN A 158 10.58 -6.58 -19.96
CA ASN A 158 10.55 -7.85 -20.68
C ASN A 158 9.94 -8.96 -19.81
N LYS A 159 10.08 -10.22 -20.23
CA LYS A 159 9.64 -11.39 -19.44
C LYS A 159 10.48 -11.49 -18.16
N LEU A 160 9.83 -11.83 -17.05
CA LEU A 160 10.49 -12.27 -15.83
C LEU A 160 10.99 -13.71 -16.00
N LEU A 161 12.26 -13.94 -15.69
CA LEU A 161 12.90 -15.26 -15.70
C LEU A 161 13.07 -15.73 -14.26
N HIS A 162 12.93 -17.03 -14.04
CA HIS A 162 13.25 -17.62 -12.75
C HIS A 162 14.75 -17.50 -12.51
N THR A 163 15.12 -16.70 -11.52
CA THR A 163 16.52 -16.46 -11.15
C THR A 163 16.92 -17.16 -9.85
N GLY A 164 15.96 -17.76 -9.14
CA GLY A 164 16.23 -18.59 -7.97
C GLY A 164 16.61 -17.79 -6.72
N PRO A 165 17.13 -18.46 -5.68
CA PRO A 165 17.70 -17.81 -4.52
C PRO A 165 18.88 -16.90 -4.90
N LEU A 166 19.08 -15.81 -4.15
CA LEU A 166 20.16 -14.86 -4.38
C LEU A 166 20.92 -14.58 -3.08
N ASP A 167 22.26 -14.55 -3.14
CA ASP A 167 23.09 -14.20 -1.97
C ASP A 167 22.95 -12.72 -1.56
N ALA A 168 22.61 -11.86 -2.51
CA ALA A 168 22.39 -10.44 -2.30
C ALA A 168 21.42 -9.86 -3.35
N TYR A 169 20.82 -8.71 -3.05
CA TYR A 169 19.97 -8.00 -3.99
C TYR A 169 20.79 -7.47 -5.18
N ASP A 170 20.49 -7.95 -6.38
CA ASP A 170 21.08 -7.46 -7.63
C ASP A 170 20.32 -6.24 -8.18
N LYS A 171 21.00 -5.09 -8.19
CA LYS A 171 20.47 -3.81 -8.68
C LYS A 171 20.26 -3.77 -10.19
N ALA A 172 20.81 -4.73 -10.95
CA ALA A 172 20.57 -4.86 -12.39
C ALA A 172 19.24 -5.57 -12.72
N GLY A 173 18.59 -6.19 -11.72
CA GLY A 173 17.33 -6.90 -11.85
C GLY A 173 16.13 -6.13 -11.30
N ALA A 174 14.99 -6.28 -11.96
CA ALA A 174 13.68 -5.90 -11.44
C ALA A 174 12.70 -7.08 -11.56
N GLY A 175 11.82 -7.25 -10.57
CA GLY A 175 10.82 -8.29 -10.53
C GLY A 175 10.25 -8.49 -9.13
N ILE A 176 10.10 -9.75 -8.74
CA ILE A 176 9.61 -10.18 -7.43
C ILE A 176 10.63 -11.08 -6.72
N TYR A 177 10.63 -11.02 -5.40
CA TYR A 177 11.59 -11.70 -4.52
C TYR A 177 10.85 -12.33 -3.35
N LEU A 178 11.13 -13.60 -3.05
CA LEU A 178 10.65 -14.27 -1.84
C LEU A 178 11.69 -14.05 -0.75
N ILE A 179 11.31 -13.36 0.32
CA ILE A 179 12.23 -12.97 1.38
C ILE A 179 11.72 -13.37 2.76
N ASP A 180 12.64 -13.49 3.71
CA ASP A 180 12.28 -13.45 5.13
C ASP A 180 11.70 -12.08 5.49
N ILE A 181 10.76 -12.04 6.45
CA ILE A 181 10.28 -10.78 7.03
C ILE A 181 11.36 -10.27 8.00
N PRO A 182 11.98 -9.10 7.75
CA PRO A 182 12.98 -8.56 8.66
C PRO A 182 12.33 -8.13 9.99
N GLU A 183 13.09 -8.19 11.08
CA GLU A 183 12.64 -7.63 12.35
C GLU A 183 12.54 -6.11 12.25
N TRP A 184 11.46 -5.54 12.79
CA TRP A 184 11.24 -4.09 12.83
C TRP A 184 10.98 -3.64 14.27
N PRO A 185 11.97 -3.02 14.93
CA PRO A 185 11.89 -2.73 16.36
C PRO A 185 11.11 -1.45 16.70
N ARG A 186 10.61 -0.72 15.69
CA ARG A 186 9.97 0.58 15.89
C ARG A 186 8.47 0.43 16.09
N THR A 187 7.95 1.13 17.09
CA THR A 187 6.51 1.21 17.40
C THR A 187 5.88 2.53 16.96
N ASP A 188 6.69 3.51 16.55
CA ASP A 188 6.28 4.84 16.10
C ASP A 188 6.15 4.96 14.57
N MET A 189 6.40 3.85 13.85
CA MET A 189 6.31 3.76 12.40
C MET A 189 5.91 2.34 11.99
N PRO A 190 5.02 2.15 10.99
CA PRO A 190 4.72 0.81 10.47
C PRO A 190 5.95 0.12 9.89
N HIS A 191 5.87 -1.21 9.85
CA HIS A 191 6.83 -2.05 9.16
C HIS A 191 7.07 -1.56 7.71
N PRO A 192 8.31 -1.55 7.19
CA PRO A 192 8.62 -1.05 5.84
C PRO A 192 7.99 -1.85 4.70
N LEU A 193 7.49 -3.05 4.98
CA LEU A 193 6.72 -3.89 4.04
C LEU A 193 5.19 -3.71 4.19
N GLY A 194 4.73 -2.80 5.07
CA GLY A 194 3.32 -2.63 5.36
C GLY A 194 2.63 -3.95 5.70
N ARG A 195 1.40 -4.13 5.20
CA ARG A 195 0.58 -5.33 5.43
C ARG A 195 0.98 -6.57 4.65
N ILE A 196 2.07 -6.53 3.89
CA ILE A 196 2.61 -7.75 3.27
C ILE A 196 2.98 -8.77 4.36
N ILE A 197 3.46 -8.30 5.52
CA ILE A 197 3.87 -9.15 6.65
C ILE A 197 2.72 -9.91 7.30
N ASP A 198 1.47 -9.48 7.10
CA ASP A 198 0.29 -10.13 7.67
C ASP A 198 -0.06 -11.44 6.92
N ARG A 199 0.60 -11.71 5.79
CA ARG A 199 0.26 -12.80 4.88
C ARG A 199 1.51 -13.61 4.46
N PRO A 200 2.27 -14.15 5.43
CA PRO A 200 3.40 -15.00 5.10
C PRO A 200 2.93 -16.31 4.46
N ASP A 201 3.84 -16.95 3.71
CA ASP A 201 3.71 -18.34 3.33
C ASP A 201 3.87 -19.28 4.54
N GLU A 202 3.79 -20.59 4.29
CA GLU A 202 3.95 -21.63 5.31
C GLU A 202 5.31 -21.60 6.05
N ASN A 203 6.32 -20.92 5.49
CA ASN A 203 7.66 -20.79 6.05
C ASN A 203 7.90 -19.41 6.70
N GLY A 204 6.87 -18.56 6.82
CA GLY A 204 7.04 -17.21 7.37
C GLY A 204 7.61 -16.18 6.38
N ARG A 205 7.60 -16.47 5.08
CA ARG A 205 8.22 -15.65 4.03
C ARG A 205 7.19 -14.91 3.21
N VAL A 206 7.61 -13.84 2.54
CA VAL A 206 6.72 -13.01 1.72
C VAL A 206 7.31 -12.71 0.36
N TRP A 207 6.45 -12.72 -0.66
CA TRP A 207 6.79 -12.19 -1.98
C TRP A 207 6.69 -10.67 -1.97
N VAL A 208 7.77 -10.00 -2.36
CA VAL A 208 7.84 -8.55 -2.46
C VAL A 208 8.29 -8.11 -3.85
N THR A 209 7.89 -6.91 -4.26
CA THR A 209 8.33 -6.28 -5.51
C THR A 209 9.66 -5.53 -5.34
N THR A 210 10.30 -5.18 -6.46
CA THR A 210 11.55 -4.39 -6.48
C THR A 210 11.55 -3.12 -5.61
N PRO A 211 10.48 -2.29 -5.55
CA PRO A 211 10.45 -1.15 -4.65
C PRO A 211 10.70 -1.49 -3.18
N HIS A 212 10.13 -2.60 -2.70
CA HIS A 212 10.28 -3.04 -1.32
C HIS A 212 11.70 -3.52 -1.03
N ILE A 213 12.28 -4.38 -1.87
CA ILE A 213 13.65 -4.86 -1.62
C ILE A 213 14.68 -3.74 -1.71
N LYS A 214 14.48 -2.74 -2.60
CA LYS A 214 15.28 -1.51 -2.63
C LYS A 214 15.12 -0.69 -1.35
N GLN A 215 13.91 -0.62 -0.80
CA GLN A 215 13.66 0.07 0.47
C GLN A 215 14.38 -0.62 1.62
N LEU A 216 14.36 -1.95 1.68
CA LEU A 216 15.09 -2.71 2.69
C LEU A 216 16.62 -2.53 2.55
N ASP A 217 17.17 -2.59 1.33
CA ASP A 217 18.61 -2.32 1.07
C ASP A 217 19.00 -0.93 1.55
N LYS A 218 18.14 0.07 1.31
CA LYS A 218 18.33 1.41 1.83
C LYS A 218 18.32 1.45 3.36
N LEU A 219 17.35 0.81 4.02
CA LEU A 219 17.24 0.81 5.48
C LEU A 219 18.42 0.09 6.15
N VAL A 220 18.96 -0.96 5.55
CA VAL A 220 20.19 -1.61 6.02
C VAL A 220 21.38 -0.65 5.91
N ARG A 221 21.56 -0.02 4.74
CA ARG A 221 22.64 0.94 4.52
C ARG A 221 22.58 2.12 5.48
N ASP A 222 21.37 2.56 5.80
CA ASP A 222 21.10 3.71 6.68
C ASP A 222 21.05 3.26 8.17
N ASN A 223 21.39 2.00 8.49
CA ASN A 223 21.46 1.39 9.83
C ASN A 223 20.12 1.32 10.60
N HIS A 224 18.99 1.27 9.90
CA HIS A 224 17.68 1.00 10.49
C HIS A 224 17.31 -0.49 10.51
N LEU A 225 18.00 -1.31 9.71
CA LEU A 225 17.91 -2.77 9.72
C LEU A 225 19.32 -3.34 9.88
N ALA A 226 19.45 -4.44 10.64
CA ALA A 226 20.75 -5.03 10.94
C ALA A 226 21.41 -5.69 9.71
N ALA A 227 20.61 -6.32 8.85
CA ALA A 227 21.06 -6.99 7.64
C ALA A 227 19.91 -7.10 6.63
N MET A 228 20.27 -7.37 5.37
CA MET A 228 19.28 -7.72 4.36
C MET A 228 18.64 -9.07 4.69
N PRO A 229 17.30 -9.22 4.53
CA PRO A 229 16.67 -10.53 4.65
C PRO A 229 17.17 -11.47 3.56
N ALA A 230 17.20 -12.77 3.85
CA ALA A 230 17.59 -13.76 2.85
C ALA A 230 16.60 -13.78 1.68
N ILE A 231 17.11 -13.91 0.46
CA ILE A 231 16.31 -14.03 -0.76
C ILE A 231 16.26 -15.51 -1.13
N HIS A 232 15.13 -16.15 -0.85
CA HIS A 232 14.91 -17.58 -1.03
C HIS A 232 14.54 -17.96 -2.46
N ASP A 233 13.91 -17.05 -3.18
CA ASP A 233 13.57 -17.24 -4.59
C ASP A 233 13.36 -15.88 -5.27
N SER A 234 13.46 -15.85 -6.59
CA SER A 234 13.28 -14.62 -7.36
C SER A 234 12.88 -14.86 -8.80
N TRP A 235 12.09 -13.94 -9.33
CA TRP A 235 11.74 -13.86 -10.74
C TRP A 235 12.04 -12.46 -11.25
N THR A 236 13.11 -12.32 -12.03
CA THR A 236 13.64 -11.01 -12.41
C THR A 236 13.84 -10.88 -13.91
N GLY A 237 13.85 -9.63 -14.37
CA GLY A 237 14.23 -9.24 -15.72
C GLY A 237 15.07 -7.97 -15.68
N LYS A 238 15.51 -7.52 -16.85
CA LYS A 238 16.40 -6.36 -16.96
C LYS A 238 15.73 -5.10 -16.39
N TYR A 239 16.41 -4.46 -15.44
CA TYR A 239 15.96 -3.26 -14.76
C TYR A 239 15.73 -2.07 -15.69
N ASN A 240 14.66 -1.31 -15.45
CA ASN A 240 14.36 -0.06 -16.10
C ASN A 240 13.45 0.85 -15.25
N GLU A 241 13.77 2.14 -15.16
CA GLU A 241 12.93 3.17 -14.50
C GLU A 241 12.28 4.14 -15.50
N SER A 242 12.63 4.05 -16.78
CA SER A 242 12.24 5.04 -17.79
C SER A 242 10.99 4.66 -18.60
N LEU A 243 10.45 3.45 -18.42
CA LEU A 243 9.35 2.91 -19.22
C LEU A 243 8.11 3.80 -19.17
N PHE A 244 7.78 4.35 -18.00
CA PHE A 244 6.61 5.22 -17.79
C PHE A 244 6.97 6.70 -17.61
N LYS A 245 8.26 7.07 -17.72
CA LYS A 245 8.69 8.46 -17.58
C LYS A 245 8.01 9.41 -18.59
N PRO A 246 7.86 9.05 -19.87
CA PRO A 246 7.10 9.87 -20.82
C PRO A 246 5.65 10.13 -20.40
N PHE A 247 4.97 9.08 -19.93
CA PHE A 247 3.63 9.18 -19.39
C PHE A 247 3.61 10.12 -18.18
N TYR A 248 4.53 9.95 -17.22
CA TYR A 248 4.67 10.87 -16.10
C TYR A 248 4.86 12.33 -16.52
N GLU A 249 5.73 12.62 -17.49
CA GLU A 249 6.01 13.98 -17.94
C GLU A 249 4.78 14.64 -18.58
N ALA A 250 4.08 13.91 -19.46
CA ALA A 250 2.86 14.41 -20.11
C ALA A 250 1.73 14.63 -19.10
N THR A 251 1.53 13.68 -18.19
CA THR A 251 0.51 13.80 -17.14
C THR A 251 0.81 14.94 -16.19
N ARG A 252 2.07 15.13 -15.77
CA ARG A 252 2.51 16.24 -14.93
C ARG A 252 2.22 17.59 -15.61
N LYS A 253 2.57 17.72 -16.89
CA LYS A 253 2.32 18.93 -17.68
C LYS A 253 0.82 19.25 -17.75
N ALA A 254 -0.01 18.26 -18.07
CA ALA A 254 -1.46 18.43 -18.15
C ALA A 254 -2.06 18.81 -16.78
N ARG A 255 -1.57 18.22 -15.68
CA ARG A 255 -2.02 18.58 -14.32
C ARG A 255 -1.81 20.06 -14.01
N THR A 256 -0.63 20.60 -14.30
CA THR A 256 -0.31 22.01 -14.03
C THR A 256 -1.30 22.95 -14.71
N GLN A 257 -1.80 22.59 -15.88
CA GLN A 257 -2.79 23.37 -16.63
C GLN A 257 -4.21 23.14 -16.09
N LEU A 258 -4.61 21.88 -15.89
CA LEU A 258 -5.99 21.52 -15.56
C LEU A 258 -6.36 21.76 -14.10
N VAL A 259 -5.40 21.74 -13.18
CA VAL A 259 -5.67 22.03 -11.76
C VAL A 259 -6.15 23.46 -11.55
N GLN A 260 -5.69 24.40 -12.39
CA GLN A 260 -6.11 25.81 -12.34
C GLN A 260 -7.51 26.00 -12.91
N VAL A 261 -7.86 25.22 -13.95
CA VAL A 261 -9.22 25.22 -14.53
C VAL A 261 -10.23 24.61 -13.56
N GLY A 262 -9.83 23.56 -12.83
CA GLY A 262 -10.68 22.86 -11.89
C GLY A 262 -11.90 22.19 -12.56
N GLY A 263 -12.92 21.90 -11.76
CA GLY A 263 -14.21 21.41 -12.26
C GLY A 263 -14.14 20.08 -13.02
N ASP A 264 -15.06 19.92 -13.97
CA ASP A 264 -15.22 18.68 -14.74
C ASP A 264 -14.03 18.33 -15.64
N PRO A 265 -13.31 19.28 -16.27
CA PRO A 265 -12.09 18.97 -17.02
C PRO A 265 -11.03 18.28 -16.14
N TYR A 266 -10.82 18.77 -14.92
CA TYR A 266 -9.85 18.17 -13.99
C TYR A 266 -10.32 16.80 -13.48
N LYS A 267 -11.62 16.63 -13.21
CA LYS A 267 -12.20 15.33 -12.86
C LYS A 267 -12.02 14.31 -13.99
N ALA A 268 -12.36 14.69 -15.22
CA ALA A 268 -12.22 13.84 -16.40
C ALA A 268 -10.75 13.40 -16.61
N TYR A 269 -9.80 14.34 -16.45
CA TYR A 269 -8.37 14.03 -16.46
C TYR A 269 -7.98 13.00 -15.40
N LYS A 270 -8.39 13.18 -14.13
CA LYS A 270 -8.11 12.20 -13.06
C LYS A 270 -8.68 10.83 -13.40
N THR A 271 -9.89 10.78 -13.94
CA THR A 271 -10.54 9.53 -14.35
C THR A 271 -9.75 8.81 -15.45
N ARG A 272 -9.36 9.50 -16.53
CA ARG A 272 -8.56 8.90 -17.62
C ARG A 272 -7.22 8.35 -17.12
N LEU A 273 -6.54 9.07 -16.24
CA LEU A 273 -5.31 8.57 -15.62
C LEU A 273 -5.53 7.27 -14.85
N SER A 274 -6.56 7.24 -14.01
CA SER A 274 -6.88 6.06 -13.21
C SER A 274 -7.21 4.86 -14.10
N ILE A 275 -7.99 5.06 -15.16
CA ILE A 275 -8.32 4.02 -16.14
C ILE A 275 -7.05 3.48 -16.81
N ALA A 276 -6.21 4.33 -17.38
CA ALA A 276 -4.99 3.91 -18.08
C ALA A 276 -4.06 3.07 -17.18
N LEU A 277 -3.89 3.47 -15.91
CA LEU A 277 -3.06 2.74 -14.96
C LEU A 277 -3.72 1.44 -14.46
N ARG A 278 -5.06 1.38 -14.38
CA ARG A 278 -5.79 0.14 -14.03
C ARG A 278 -5.73 -0.90 -15.15
N LEU A 279 -5.67 -0.47 -16.40
CA LEU A 279 -5.50 -1.37 -17.53
C LEU A 279 -4.15 -2.14 -17.50
N LEU A 280 -3.14 -1.71 -16.73
CA LEU A 280 -1.93 -2.52 -16.52
C LEU A 280 -2.24 -3.93 -16.00
N TRP A 281 -3.25 -4.07 -15.16
CA TRP A 281 -3.75 -5.37 -14.69
C TRP A 281 -5.24 -5.22 -14.30
N PRO A 282 -6.17 -5.50 -15.23
CA PRO A 282 -7.59 -5.33 -14.97
C PRO A 282 -8.11 -6.39 -13.99
N LYS A 283 -8.95 -5.97 -13.02
CA LYS A 283 -9.57 -6.87 -12.03
C LYS A 283 -10.58 -7.83 -12.66
N ARG A 284 -11.29 -7.39 -13.71
CA ARG A 284 -12.37 -8.15 -14.33
C ARG A 284 -11.83 -9.00 -15.49
N PRO A 285 -12.00 -10.34 -15.49
CA PRO A 285 -11.48 -11.20 -16.56
C PRO A 285 -12.03 -10.87 -17.96
N ALA A 286 -13.27 -10.35 -18.02
CA ALA A 286 -13.91 -9.96 -19.28
C ALA A 286 -13.39 -8.63 -19.87
N GLN A 287 -12.67 -7.84 -19.06
CA GLN A 287 -12.18 -6.55 -19.50
C GLN A 287 -10.96 -6.73 -20.40
N ARG A 288 -11.08 -6.25 -21.64
CA ARG A 288 -9.94 -6.22 -22.57
C ARG A 288 -8.91 -5.24 -22.02
N SER A 289 -7.64 -5.50 -22.28
CA SER A 289 -6.62 -4.52 -21.97
C SER A 289 -5.48 -4.60 -22.99
N PRO A 290 -4.94 -3.44 -23.42
CA PRO A 290 -3.74 -3.40 -24.24
C PRO A 290 -2.49 -3.77 -23.42
N PHE A 291 -2.68 -4.00 -22.12
CA PHE A 291 -1.67 -4.50 -21.21
C PHE A 291 -2.19 -5.72 -20.44
N TRP A 292 -1.27 -6.58 -20.02
CA TRP A 292 -1.53 -7.53 -18.95
C TRP A 292 -0.19 -7.77 -18.27
N ARG A 293 0.11 -6.93 -17.28
CA ARG A 293 1.39 -6.85 -16.55
C ARG A 293 1.12 -6.61 -15.07
N PRO A 294 0.69 -7.66 -14.34
CA PRO A 294 0.50 -7.59 -12.89
C PRO A 294 1.77 -7.11 -12.17
N ASP A 295 2.95 -7.51 -12.65
CA ASP A 295 4.24 -7.06 -12.11
C ASP A 295 4.48 -5.56 -12.27
N TRP A 296 4.07 -4.97 -13.40
CA TRP A 296 4.13 -3.52 -13.59
C TRP A 296 3.15 -2.78 -12.70
N ARG A 297 1.91 -3.26 -12.61
CA ARG A 297 0.88 -2.69 -11.75
C ARG A 297 1.34 -2.70 -10.30
N MET A 298 1.75 -3.86 -9.78
CA MET A 298 2.13 -4.01 -8.38
C MET A 298 3.43 -3.29 -8.04
N SER A 299 4.40 -3.22 -8.96
CA SER A 299 5.59 -2.40 -8.72
C SER A 299 5.27 -0.90 -8.68
N MET A 300 4.32 -0.42 -9.50
CA MET A 300 3.89 0.99 -9.45
C MET A 300 3.16 1.32 -8.15
N VAL A 301 2.26 0.44 -7.70
CA VAL A 301 1.54 0.61 -6.42
C VAL A 301 2.54 0.59 -5.26
N ALA A 302 3.42 -0.43 -5.21
CA ALA A 302 4.46 -0.53 -4.19
C ALA A 302 5.41 0.68 -4.17
N GLU A 303 5.83 1.19 -5.33
CA GLU A 303 6.65 2.40 -5.41
C GLU A 303 5.92 3.63 -4.85
N ALA A 304 4.60 3.73 -5.06
CA ALA A 304 3.80 4.79 -4.46
C ALA A 304 3.78 4.69 -2.92
N SER A 305 3.52 3.48 -2.40
CA SER A 305 3.54 3.15 -0.96
C SER A 305 4.90 3.44 -0.33
N VAL A 306 5.98 2.91 -0.89
CA VAL A 306 7.36 3.08 -0.39
C VAL A 306 7.78 4.54 -0.38
N ARG A 307 7.41 5.34 -1.38
CA ARG A 307 7.69 6.78 -1.39
C ARG A 307 6.96 7.51 -0.28
N HIS A 308 5.70 7.18 -0.03
CA HIS A 308 4.92 7.80 1.05
C HIS A 308 5.49 7.40 2.42
N TRP A 309 5.73 6.10 2.62
CA TRP A 309 6.40 5.57 3.81
C TRP A 309 7.74 6.26 4.05
N SER A 310 8.57 6.44 3.01
CA SER A 310 9.88 7.08 3.14
C SER A 310 9.82 8.55 3.52
N VAL A 311 8.76 9.28 3.15
CA VAL A 311 8.58 10.69 3.54
C VAL A 311 8.09 10.76 4.99
N ALA A 312 7.13 9.91 5.36
CA ALA A 312 6.65 9.79 6.73
C ALA A 312 7.77 9.38 7.70
N PHE A 313 8.59 8.40 7.32
CA PHE A 313 9.71 7.93 8.13
C PHE A 313 10.70 9.06 8.43
N ARG A 314 11.07 9.86 7.42
CA ARG A 314 11.93 11.04 7.64
C ARG A 314 11.29 12.07 8.57
N ALA A 315 9.97 12.27 8.49
CA ALA A 315 9.28 13.17 9.43
C ALA A 315 9.40 12.65 10.88
N VAL A 316 9.24 11.33 11.07
CA VAL A 316 9.42 10.69 12.37
C VAL A 316 10.87 10.80 12.86
N GLU A 317 11.86 10.64 11.97
CA GLU A 317 13.27 10.86 12.30
C GLU A 317 13.57 12.32 12.68
N GLU A 318 12.85 13.29 12.11
CA GLU A 318 12.91 14.71 12.48
C GLU A 318 12.13 15.03 13.78
N GLY A 319 11.50 14.02 14.40
CA GLY A 319 10.80 14.14 15.69
C GLY A 319 9.30 14.38 15.59
N HIS A 320 8.71 14.36 14.39
CA HIS A 320 7.26 14.45 14.23
C HIS A 320 6.57 13.15 14.67
N GLN A 321 5.44 13.27 15.37
CA GLN A 321 4.68 12.11 15.85
C GLN A 321 3.67 11.68 14.79
N LEU A 322 3.90 10.52 14.19
CA LEU A 322 2.98 9.89 13.24
C LEU A 322 1.90 9.13 14.00
N LEU A 323 0.63 9.47 13.75
CA LEU A 323 -0.53 8.84 14.40
C LEU A 323 -1.17 7.77 13.50
N ALA A 324 -1.10 7.97 12.18
CA ALA A 324 -1.58 6.99 11.22
C ALA A 324 -0.85 7.12 9.89
N LEU A 325 -0.58 5.99 9.25
CA LEU A 325 -0.15 5.92 7.86
C LEU A 325 -1.10 4.98 7.12
N ARG A 326 -1.86 5.52 6.17
CA ARG A 326 -2.98 4.81 5.54
C ARG A 326 -2.52 4.17 4.24
N ASN A 327 -3.23 4.42 3.14
CA ASN A 327 -2.89 3.90 1.82
C ASN A 327 -1.65 4.62 1.27
N VAL A 328 -1.60 4.82 -0.04
CA VAL A 328 -0.42 5.34 -0.76
C VAL A 328 -0.25 6.86 -0.70
N ASP A 329 -1.19 7.58 -0.08
CA ASP A 329 -1.28 9.04 -0.10
C ASP A 329 -1.69 9.69 1.22
N ALA A 330 -2.31 8.97 2.15
CA ALA A 330 -2.82 9.53 3.40
C ALA A 330 -1.90 9.28 4.61
N ALA A 331 -1.61 10.32 5.39
CA ALA A 331 -0.91 10.24 6.68
C ALA A 331 -1.53 11.22 7.69
N VAL A 332 -1.48 10.88 8.96
CA VAL A 332 -1.93 11.75 10.05
C VAL A 332 -0.79 11.94 11.04
N PHE A 333 -0.43 13.20 11.28
CA PHE A 333 0.56 13.59 12.28
C PHE A 333 -0.11 14.34 13.42
N TRP A 334 0.48 14.25 14.62
CA TRP A 334 0.22 15.20 15.69
C TRP A 334 0.96 16.50 15.40
N ALA A 335 0.25 17.62 15.45
CA ALA A 335 0.78 18.95 15.15
C ALA A 335 0.47 19.91 16.32
N PRO A 336 1.33 19.97 17.36
CA PRO A 336 1.10 20.84 18.51
C PRO A 336 1.19 22.34 18.17
N ASP A 337 1.97 22.69 17.15
CA ASP A 337 2.18 24.07 16.68
C ASP A 337 1.35 24.41 15.43
N GLY A 338 0.46 23.51 15.00
CA GLY A 338 -0.34 23.67 13.79
C GLY A 338 0.50 23.68 12.50
N THR A 339 1.69 23.08 12.50
CA THR A 339 2.53 22.96 11.30
C THR A 339 2.58 21.53 10.76
N ALA A 340 2.61 21.41 9.45
CA ALA A 340 2.83 20.13 8.78
C ALA A 340 4.34 19.82 8.74
N PRO A 341 4.75 18.53 8.80
CA PRO A 341 6.16 18.19 8.70
C PRO A 341 6.80 18.73 7.42
N ALA A 342 7.97 19.36 7.53
CA ALA A 342 8.65 20.01 6.41
C ALA A 342 9.12 19.03 5.32
N THR A 343 9.22 17.74 5.65
CA THR A 343 9.47 16.65 4.69
C THR A 343 8.37 16.53 3.63
N TYR A 344 7.16 17.00 3.93
CA TYR A 344 6.04 17.09 2.99
C TYR A 344 5.99 18.48 2.34
N ARG A 345 6.16 18.51 1.02
CA ARG A 345 5.99 19.75 0.25
C ARG A 345 4.51 20.02 0.03
N ILE A 346 3.99 21.08 0.64
CA ILE A 346 2.62 21.55 0.39
C ILE A 346 2.53 22.11 -1.04
N GLY A 347 1.49 21.71 -1.77
CA GLY A 347 1.25 22.20 -3.12
C GLY A 347 0.22 21.38 -3.89
N THR A 348 0.22 21.55 -5.21
CA THR A 348 -0.76 20.91 -6.10
C THR A 348 -0.11 19.96 -7.11
N GLY A 349 1.21 19.97 -7.23
CA GLY A 349 1.99 19.12 -8.12
C GLY A 349 2.01 17.66 -7.69
N PHE A 350 2.43 16.78 -8.59
CA PHE A 350 2.55 15.36 -8.26
C PHE A 350 3.61 15.12 -7.19
N GLY A 351 3.23 14.36 -6.16
CA GLY A 351 4.06 14.08 -5.00
C GLY A 351 4.11 15.20 -3.96
N GLU A 352 3.51 16.36 -4.23
CA GLU A 352 3.21 17.38 -3.21
C GLU A 352 1.93 17.00 -2.47
N VAL A 353 1.63 17.66 -1.36
CA VAL A 353 0.49 17.31 -0.51
C VAL A 353 -0.47 18.46 -0.27
N LYS A 354 -1.70 18.11 0.08
CA LYS A 354 -2.59 18.98 0.85
C LYS A 354 -2.39 18.68 2.33
N ALA A 355 -2.36 19.71 3.15
CA ALA A 355 -2.40 19.59 4.60
C ALA A 355 -3.71 20.18 5.11
N LYS A 356 -4.43 19.45 5.96
CA LYS A 356 -5.62 19.93 6.68
C LYS A 356 -5.41 19.75 8.17
N PHE A 357 -5.96 20.66 8.96
CA PHE A 357 -5.83 20.63 10.41
C PHE A 357 -7.20 20.46 11.05
N VAL A 358 -7.34 19.47 11.92
CA VAL A 358 -8.61 18.99 12.48
C VAL A 358 -8.44 18.74 13.97
N GLN A 359 -9.45 19.03 14.79
CA GLN A 359 -9.35 18.79 16.23
C GLN A 359 -9.39 17.28 16.55
N PRO A 360 -8.74 16.82 17.63
CA PRO A 360 -8.85 15.42 18.06
C PRO A 360 -10.31 15.04 18.29
N GLY A 361 -10.69 13.82 17.90
CA GLY A 361 -12.07 13.37 18.02
C GLY A 361 -13.05 13.98 17.00
N GLU A 362 -12.64 14.88 16.10
CA GLU A 362 -13.44 15.23 14.93
C GLU A 362 -13.34 14.14 13.85
N MET A 363 -14.36 14.06 12.99
CA MET A 363 -14.38 13.11 11.88
C MET A 363 -13.34 13.49 10.82
N ILE A 364 -12.57 12.51 10.35
CA ILE A 364 -11.62 12.72 9.24
C ILE A 364 -12.41 12.96 7.93
N PRO A 365 -12.18 14.09 7.22
CA PRO A 365 -12.89 14.42 5.98
C PRO A 365 -12.64 13.44 4.83
N GLU A 366 -13.52 13.48 3.83
CA GLU A 366 -13.43 12.65 2.63
C GLU A 366 -12.14 12.82 1.83
N GLY A 367 -11.49 11.70 1.51
CA GLY A 367 -10.28 11.65 0.70
C GLY A 367 -8.98 11.75 1.51
N ASP A 368 -9.07 11.76 2.84
CA ASP A 368 -7.94 11.68 3.76
C ASP A 368 -8.00 10.38 4.62
N ASP A 369 -8.92 9.46 4.28
CA ASP A 369 -9.27 8.23 5.00
C ASP A 369 -8.72 6.92 4.40
#